data_AF-A0A8J8TAM3-F1
#
_entry.id   AF-A0A8J8TAM3-F1
#
_cell.length_a   1.000
_cell.length_b   1.000
_cell.length_c   1.000
_cell.angle_alpha   90.00
_cell.angle_beta   90.00
_cell.angle_gamma   90.00
#
_symmetry.space_group_name_H-M   'P 1'
#
loop_
_entity.id
_entity.type
_entity.pdbx_description
1 polymer ?
#
loop_
_entity_poly.entity_id
_entity_poly.type
_entity_poly.pdbx_seq_one_letter_code
_entity_poly.pdbx_strand_id
1 'polypeptide(L)'
;MKDPESSTVFAGVDGRTDTELPEWYRQKKRVNDPESFAEAVRDLPQAVETTVAYQNPYTDEWVETERFNALVEPGRARDQATESEPETDPLFHVPTDSYSIINPADVYQPLEDVLREETIEDTSLGDVMFGEIRRYRGGGEVHMDVMFDGLEVRLPGRSDPITMGVTSGYDFFGEHAVYVEGFAQDGYCSNSMRSLTDKEVIKHVGDIRNFRTWWEELLAQVELVADDLFGFIRDAQDIDLDFSDLPFTVTEFYSLLGFPDYLAERAASDAEANAASPIEIDMWTLHSGATYALTHFFQGKEGASLDGYVRTANDILFNPEGTIERVERAYEEQLETDGDDGSQASLAGERALASIERVNDDLQEKIDQFEEREDALRERFQDAMS
;
A
#
# COMPACT_ATOMS: atom_id res chain seq x y z
N MET A 1 -3.51 9.03 -7.93
CA MET A 1 -2.25 9.33 -7.21
C MET A 1 -1.53 10.47 -7.92
N LYS A 2 -0.53 11.13 -7.33
CA LYS A 2 0.38 11.95 -8.16
C LYS A 2 1.06 11.05 -9.21
N ASP A 3 1.13 11.53 -10.45
CA ASP A 3 1.78 10.78 -11.51
C ASP A 3 3.28 10.63 -11.20
N PRO A 4 3.84 9.42 -11.38
CA PRO A 4 5.28 9.23 -11.26
C PRO A 4 6.03 9.96 -12.37
N GLU A 5 7.28 10.34 -12.09
CA GLU A 5 8.16 10.93 -13.12
C GLU A 5 8.51 9.89 -14.19
N SER A 6 8.64 8.63 -13.77
CA SER A 6 8.81 7.48 -14.65
C SER A 6 8.23 6.23 -13.99
N SER A 7 7.70 5.32 -14.81
CA SER A 7 7.40 3.96 -14.38
C SER A 7 8.06 2.92 -15.30
N THR A 8 8.54 1.83 -14.71
CA THR A 8 9.15 0.70 -15.39
C THR A 8 8.38 -0.55 -15.04
N VAL A 9 7.84 -1.24 -16.04
CA VAL A 9 7.18 -2.54 -15.85
C VAL A 9 8.21 -3.64 -16.08
N PHE A 10 8.23 -4.63 -15.19
CA PHE A 10 9.16 -5.76 -15.27
C PHE A 10 8.44 -7.10 -15.21
N ALA A 11 9.10 -8.13 -15.73
CA ALA A 11 8.67 -9.53 -15.66
C ALA A 11 9.90 -10.44 -15.60
N GLY A 12 9.87 -11.43 -14.70
CA GLY A 12 10.99 -12.34 -14.46
C GLY A 12 12.20 -11.67 -13.80
N VAL A 13 13.11 -12.49 -13.23
CA VAL A 13 14.26 -11.97 -12.49
C VAL A 13 15.35 -11.39 -13.41
N ASP A 14 15.95 -12.20 -14.28
CA ASP A 14 17.20 -11.85 -14.98
C ASP A 14 17.18 -12.12 -16.49
N GLY A 15 15.98 -12.25 -17.08
CA GLY A 15 15.78 -12.44 -18.52
C GLY A 15 16.29 -13.79 -19.06
N ARG A 16 16.64 -14.73 -18.17
CA ARG A 16 17.02 -16.11 -18.55
C ARG A 16 15.81 -17.00 -18.80
N THR A 17 14.67 -16.60 -18.29
CA THR A 17 13.37 -17.23 -18.50
C THR A 17 12.46 -16.30 -19.28
N ASP A 18 11.69 -16.87 -20.20
CA ASP A 18 10.70 -16.16 -21.01
C ASP A 18 9.45 -15.90 -20.16
N THR A 19 9.59 -15.15 -19.05
CA THR A 19 8.49 -14.81 -18.17
C THR A 19 7.57 -13.81 -18.88
N GLU A 20 6.33 -14.22 -19.10
CA GLU A 20 5.30 -13.37 -19.69
C GLU A 20 4.48 -12.66 -18.62
N LEU A 21 4.10 -11.40 -18.86
CA LEU A 21 3.10 -10.73 -18.05
C LEU A 21 1.74 -11.45 -18.18
N PRO A 22 0.99 -11.64 -17.08
CA PRO A 22 -0.39 -12.10 -17.15
C PRO A 22 -1.23 -11.20 -18.05
N GLU A 23 -2.16 -11.80 -18.80
CA GLU A 23 -2.92 -11.10 -19.84
C GLU A 23 -3.70 -9.90 -19.29
N TRP A 24 -4.31 -10.04 -18.12
CA TRP A 24 -5.04 -8.96 -17.45
C TRP A 24 -4.12 -7.76 -17.16
N TYR A 25 -2.89 -8.02 -16.70
CA TYR A 25 -1.92 -6.99 -16.35
C TYR A 25 -1.38 -6.30 -17.61
N ARG A 26 -1.04 -7.10 -18.64
CA ARG A 26 -0.54 -6.65 -19.94
C ARG A 26 -1.52 -5.71 -20.63
N GLN A 27 -2.82 -6.07 -20.68
CA GLN A 27 -3.86 -5.24 -21.29
C GLN A 27 -3.99 -3.88 -20.61
N LYS A 28 -3.83 -3.86 -19.28
CA LYS A 28 -3.99 -2.66 -18.46
C LYS A 28 -2.78 -1.74 -18.54
N LYS A 29 -1.56 -2.28 -18.46
CA LYS A 29 -0.32 -1.50 -18.54
C LYS A 29 0.08 -1.15 -19.98
N ARG A 30 -0.45 -1.85 -20.99
CA ARG A 30 -0.12 -1.66 -22.42
C ARG A 30 1.37 -1.78 -22.72
N VAL A 31 2.05 -2.69 -22.01
CA VAL A 31 3.47 -3.00 -22.20
C VAL A 31 3.60 -4.34 -22.91
N ASN A 32 4.37 -4.36 -24.00
CA ASN A 32 4.59 -5.57 -24.81
C ASN A 32 5.93 -6.25 -24.53
N ASP A 33 6.89 -5.51 -23.98
CA ASP A 33 8.27 -5.98 -23.75
C ASP A 33 8.74 -5.41 -22.41
N PRO A 34 8.43 -6.10 -21.29
CA PRO A 34 8.86 -5.69 -19.96
C PRO A 34 10.37 -5.91 -19.76
N GLU A 35 10.99 -5.09 -18.92
CA GLU A 35 12.39 -5.32 -18.51
C GLU A 35 12.49 -6.49 -17.53
N SER A 36 13.69 -7.06 -17.36
CA SER A 36 13.94 -7.98 -16.25
C SER A 36 13.96 -7.20 -14.92
N PHE A 37 13.55 -7.83 -13.82
CA PHE A 37 13.63 -7.21 -12.49
C PHE A 37 15.05 -6.72 -12.15
N ALA A 38 16.06 -7.56 -12.41
CA ALA A 38 17.46 -7.23 -12.20
C ALA A 38 17.95 -6.06 -13.06
N GLU A 39 17.44 -5.90 -14.29
CA GLU A 39 17.72 -4.73 -15.13
C GLU A 39 17.06 -3.48 -14.55
N ALA A 40 15.77 -3.57 -14.22
CA ALA A 40 15.00 -2.47 -13.66
C ALA A 40 15.58 -1.96 -12.33
N VAL A 41 16.11 -2.85 -11.48
CA VAL A 41 16.81 -2.54 -10.22
C VAL A 41 18.18 -1.91 -10.45
N ARG A 42 18.95 -2.36 -11.45
CA ARG A 42 20.26 -1.77 -11.76
C ARG A 42 20.14 -0.33 -12.24
N ASP A 43 19.04 -0.01 -12.90
CA ASP A 43 18.74 1.33 -13.39
C ASP A 43 18.16 2.24 -12.30
N LEU A 44 18.02 1.74 -11.07
CA LEU A 44 17.55 2.55 -9.96
C LEU A 44 18.62 3.54 -9.48
N PRO A 45 18.17 4.75 -9.11
CA PRO A 45 18.97 5.77 -8.46
C PRO A 45 19.81 5.27 -7.28
N GLN A 46 21.11 5.55 -7.34
CA GLN A 46 22.05 5.26 -6.25
C GLN A 46 22.43 6.52 -5.51
N ALA A 47 22.79 6.36 -4.24
CA ALA A 47 23.34 7.41 -3.41
C ALA A 47 24.80 7.11 -3.04
N VAL A 48 25.62 8.16 -2.99
CA VAL A 48 27.03 8.09 -2.56
C VAL A 48 27.30 9.10 -1.46
N GLU A 49 28.31 8.84 -0.62
CA GLU A 49 28.73 9.80 0.39
C GLU A 49 29.45 10.99 -0.26
N THR A 50 29.14 12.20 0.19
CA THR A 50 29.89 13.42 -0.15
C THR A 50 30.19 14.24 1.10
N THR A 51 31.37 14.85 1.14
CA THR A 51 31.82 15.70 2.25
C THR A 51 30.96 16.96 2.38
N VAL A 52 30.70 17.38 3.63
CA VAL A 52 29.98 18.62 3.94
C VAL A 52 30.93 19.68 4.45
N ALA A 53 30.80 20.91 3.94
CA ALA A 53 31.45 22.09 4.49
C ALA A 53 30.42 23.21 4.75
N TYR A 54 30.68 24.05 5.76
CA TYR A 54 29.90 25.27 6.00
C TYR A 54 30.78 26.51 5.80
N GLN A 55 30.17 27.60 5.30
CA GLN A 55 30.85 28.89 5.24
C GLN A 55 30.79 29.54 6.63
N ASN A 56 31.96 29.72 7.24
CA ASN A 56 32.04 30.34 8.56
C ASN A 56 31.66 31.82 8.46
N PRO A 57 30.58 32.29 9.12
CA PRO A 57 30.10 33.66 8.96
C PRO A 57 31.03 34.72 9.56
N TYR A 58 32.05 34.31 10.32
CA TYR A 58 33.03 35.19 10.95
C TYR A 58 34.38 35.23 10.23
N THR A 59 34.71 34.20 9.46
CA THR A 59 35.99 34.13 8.72
C THR A 59 35.82 34.11 7.21
N ASP A 60 34.59 33.91 6.71
CA ASP A 60 34.26 33.75 5.30
C ASP A 60 34.97 32.55 4.62
N GLU A 61 35.49 31.63 5.43
CA GLU A 61 36.17 30.41 4.98
C GLU A 61 35.22 29.21 5.01
N TRP A 62 35.38 28.30 4.05
CA TRP A 62 34.71 27.01 4.07
C TRP A 62 35.42 26.07 5.03
N VAL A 63 34.68 25.59 6.03
CA VAL A 63 35.18 24.65 7.03
C VAL A 63 34.52 23.30 6.79
N GLU A 64 35.35 22.30 6.49
CA GLU A 64 34.93 20.90 6.36
C GLU A 64 34.44 20.36 7.71
N THR A 65 33.36 19.59 7.68
CA THR A 65 32.81 18.93 8.86
C THR A 65 33.07 17.43 8.79
N GLU A 66 33.12 16.76 9.94
CA GLU A 66 33.20 15.29 10.01
C GLU A 66 31.88 14.60 9.58
N ARG A 67 30.84 15.36 9.19
CA ARG A 67 29.60 14.84 8.65
C ARG A 67 29.74 14.57 7.15
N PHE A 68 28.99 13.58 6.66
CA PHE A 68 28.81 13.35 5.23
C PHE A 68 27.34 13.58 4.84
N ASN A 69 27.11 13.76 3.54
CA ASN A 69 25.78 13.80 2.92
C ASN A 69 25.63 12.59 1.99
N ALA A 70 24.42 12.10 1.82
CA ALA A 70 24.07 11.27 0.68
C ALA A 70 23.82 12.16 -0.54
N LEU A 71 24.53 11.92 -1.64
CA LEU A 71 24.26 12.49 -2.95
C LEU A 71 23.52 11.44 -3.77
N VAL A 72 22.21 11.62 -3.94
CA VAL A 72 21.35 10.79 -4.79
C VAL A 72 21.58 11.17 -6.24
N GLU A 73 21.74 10.17 -7.12
CA GLU A 73 22.05 10.35 -8.54
C GLU A 73 23.35 11.15 -8.79
N PRO A 74 24.54 10.61 -8.41
CA PRO A 74 25.80 11.30 -8.64
C PRO A 74 26.09 11.60 -10.11
N GLY A 75 25.43 10.90 -11.05
CA GLY A 75 25.45 11.21 -12.47
C GLY A 75 24.99 12.64 -12.79
N ARG A 76 23.94 13.14 -12.11
CA ARG A 76 23.46 14.51 -12.30
C ARG A 76 24.49 15.56 -11.88
N ALA A 77 25.23 15.30 -10.80
CA ALA A 77 26.34 16.16 -10.39
C ALA A 77 27.49 16.14 -11.40
N ARG A 78 27.74 15.00 -12.05
CA ARG A 78 28.71 14.90 -13.16
C ARG A 78 28.25 15.69 -14.39
N ASP A 79 26.97 15.62 -14.74
CA ASP A 79 26.40 16.33 -15.89
C ASP A 79 26.37 17.85 -15.65
N GLN A 80 26.11 18.28 -14.41
CA GLN A 80 26.25 19.68 -13.99
C GLN A 80 27.71 20.16 -14.11
N ALA A 81 28.68 19.32 -13.71
CA ALA A 81 30.10 19.65 -13.80
C ALA A 81 30.64 19.73 -15.24
N THR A 82 29.91 19.20 -16.23
CA THR A 82 30.32 19.16 -17.64
C THR A 82 29.59 20.18 -18.54
N GLU A 83 28.85 21.13 -17.95
CA GLU A 83 28.09 22.21 -18.62
C GLU A 83 27.03 21.75 -19.65
N SER A 84 26.71 20.45 -19.71
CA SER A 84 25.68 19.92 -20.64
C SER A 84 24.26 20.27 -20.23
N GLU A 85 23.99 20.33 -18.92
CA GLU A 85 22.68 20.74 -18.36
C GLU A 85 22.88 21.56 -17.06
N PRO A 86 23.20 22.86 -17.15
CA PRO A 86 23.55 23.70 -15.99
C PRO A 86 22.37 24.04 -15.06
N GLU A 87 21.13 23.70 -15.45
CA GLU A 87 19.92 23.89 -14.64
C GLU A 87 19.49 22.61 -13.88
N THR A 88 20.24 21.51 -13.99
CA THR A 88 19.95 20.28 -13.25
C THR A 88 20.22 20.50 -11.76
N ASP A 89 19.15 20.55 -10.97
CA ASP A 89 19.21 20.72 -9.51
C ASP A 89 19.95 19.52 -8.88
N PRO A 90 21.14 19.72 -8.27
CA PRO A 90 21.81 18.67 -7.52
C PRO A 90 20.99 18.42 -6.25
N LEU A 91 20.11 17.43 -6.34
CA LEU A 91 19.08 17.24 -5.36
C LEU A 91 19.64 16.75 -4.00
N PHE A 92 19.51 17.64 -3.02
CA PHE A 92 19.48 17.51 -1.55
C PHE A 92 20.63 16.82 -0.77
N HIS A 93 20.85 17.35 0.44
CA HIS A 93 21.90 16.99 1.39
C HIS A 93 21.25 16.66 2.75
N VAL A 94 21.59 15.52 3.36
CA VAL A 94 21.19 15.20 4.74
C VAL A 94 22.45 15.26 5.62
N PRO A 95 22.69 16.36 6.35
CA PRO A 95 23.93 16.55 7.10
C PRO A 95 23.86 15.83 8.45
N THR A 96 24.05 14.52 8.45
CA THR A 96 24.05 13.70 9.68
C THR A 96 25.21 12.71 9.70
N ASP A 97 25.68 12.41 10.90
CA ASP A 97 26.74 11.44 11.22
C ASP A 97 26.19 10.02 11.45
N SER A 98 24.86 9.89 11.52
CA SER A 98 24.16 8.63 11.78
C SER A 98 23.50 8.02 10.54
N TYR A 99 23.61 8.66 9.37
CA TYR A 99 23.04 8.13 8.14
C TYR A 99 23.77 6.86 7.73
N SER A 100 23.08 5.92 7.13
CA SER A 100 23.67 4.78 6.45
C SER A 100 22.99 4.68 5.11
N ILE A 101 23.74 4.98 4.04
CA ILE A 101 23.21 4.86 2.68
C ILE A 101 22.91 3.39 2.43
N ILE A 102 21.65 3.07 2.15
CA ILE A 102 21.24 1.74 1.69
C ILE A 102 20.88 1.94 0.22
N ASN A 103 21.69 1.41 -0.68
CA ASN A 103 21.39 1.52 -2.10
C ASN A 103 20.33 0.48 -2.50
N PRO A 104 19.56 0.72 -3.57
CA PRO A 104 18.55 -0.24 -4.01
C PRO A 104 19.12 -1.63 -4.29
N ALA A 105 20.35 -1.70 -4.82
CA ALA A 105 21.04 -2.97 -5.04
C ALA A 105 21.28 -3.75 -3.74
N ASP A 106 21.57 -3.07 -2.62
CA ASP A 106 21.80 -3.73 -1.32
C ASP A 106 20.52 -4.38 -0.79
N VAL A 107 19.35 -3.82 -1.13
CA VAL A 107 18.02 -4.32 -0.72
C VAL A 107 17.51 -5.41 -1.65
N TYR A 108 17.55 -5.16 -2.97
CA TYR A 108 16.81 -5.95 -3.94
C TYR A 108 17.65 -7.05 -4.61
N GLN A 109 18.99 -6.99 -4.60
CA GLN A 109 19.79 -8.15 -5.05
C GLN A 109 19.56 -9.40 -4.17
N PRO A 110 19.50 -9.30 -2.84
CA PRO A 110 19.11 -10.43 -2.00
C PRO A 110 17.73 -11.01 -2.35
N LEU A 111 16.78 -10.16 -2.75
CA LEU A 111 15.46 -10.62 -3.22
C LEU A 111 15.61 -11.47 -4.48
N GLU A 112 16.46 -11.10 -5.45
CA GLU A 112 16.68 -11.91 -6.65
C GLU A 112 17.10 -13.35 -6.30
N ASP A 113 17.94 -13.54 -5.28
CA ASP A 113 18.38 -14.86 -4.85
C ASP A 113 17.26 -15.65 -4.18
N VAL A 114 16.48 -15.01 -3.30
CA VAL A 114 15.32 -15.65 -2.64
C VAL A 114 14.28 -16.07 -3.68
N LEU A 115 13.97 -15.22 -4.65
CA LEU A 115 12.97 -15.53 -5.69
C LEU A 115 13.38 -16.70 -6.58
N ARG A 116 14.68 -16.94 -6.79
CA ARG A 116 15.18 -18.12 -7.53
C ARG A 116 15.07 -19.42 -6.74
N GLU A 117 15.08 -19.34 -5.41
CA GLU A 117 15.05 -20.51 -4.52
C GLU A 117 13.62 -20.90 -4.13
N GLU A 118 12.77 -19.91 -3.84
CA GLU A 118 11.39 -20.10 -3.45
C GLU A 118 10.49 -20.48 -4.63
N THR A 119 9.44 -21.26 -4.36
CA THR A 119 8.57 -21.83 -5.40
C THR A 119 7.09 -21.75 -5.05
N ILE A 120 6.26 -21.56 -6.07
CA ILE A 120 4.81 -21.78 -6.03
C ILE A 120 4.47 -22.88 -7.03
N GLU A 121 3.73 -23.90 -6.60
CA GLU A 121 3.33 -25.04 -7.45
C GLU A 121 4.51 -25.64 -8.25
N ASP A 122 5.65 -25.87 -7.58
CA ASP A 122 6.91 -26.36 -8.16
C ASP A 122 7.59 -25.42 -9.20
N THR A 123 7.09 -24.19 -9.38
CA THR A 123 7.66 -23.16 -10.25
C THR A 123 8.36 -22.11 -9.40
N SER A 124 9.58 -21.70 -9.79
CA SER A 124 10.31 -20.64 -9.06
C SER A 124 9.52 -19.33 -9.08
N LEU A 125 9.46 -18.63 -7.94
CA LEU A 125 8.86 -17.30 -7.86
C LEU A 125 9.47 -16.34 -8.88
N GLY A 126 10.77 -16.46 -9.12
CA GLY A 126 11.50 -15.65 -10.07
C GLY A 126 11.05 -15.82 -11.53
N ASP A 127 10.42 -16.94 -11.86
CA ASP A 127 9.90 -17.23 -13.20
C ASP A 127 8.45 -16.77 -13.40
N VAL A 128 7.75 -16.45 -12.32
CA VAL A 128 6.34 -15.99 -12.32
C VAL A 128 6.18 -14.57 -11.76
N MET A 129 7.28 -13.93 -11.36
CA MET A 129 7.23 -12.56 -10.84
C MET A 129 6.98 -11.54 -11.94
N PHE A 130 6.21 -10.50 -11.61
CA PHE A 130 6.02 -9.33 -12.45
C PHE A 130 5.65 -8.12 -11.60
N GLY A 131 5.71 -6.93 -12.18
CA GLY A 131 5.34 -5.74 -11.42
C GLY A 131 5.70 -4.42 -12.06
N GLU A 132 5.69 -3.38 -11.24
CA GLU A 132 5.99 -2.01 -11.66
C GLU A 132 6.84 -1.30 -10.60
N ILE A 133 7.86 -0.58 -11.08
CA ILE A 133 8.63 0.40 -10.32
C ILE A 133 8.14 1.79 -10.70
N ARG A 134 7.81 2.62 -9.72
CA ARG A 134 7.44 4.03 -9.86
C ARG A 134 8.51 4.90 -9.20
N ARG A 135 9.00 5.91 -9.93
CA ARG A 135 10.03 6.85 -9.44
C ARG A 135 9.46 8.25 -9.32
N TYR A 136 9.84 8.94 -8.24
CA TYR A 136 9.47 10.31 -7.95
C TYR A 136 10.71 11.10 -7.50
N ARG A 137 10.63 12.43 -7.61
CA ARG A 137 11.66 13.39 -7.15
C ARG A 137 13.06 13.07 -7.65
N GLY A 138 13.20 12.85 -8.94
CA GLY A 138 14.47 12.52 -9.56
C GLY A 138 15.07 11.21 -9.07
N GLY A 139 14.25 10.31 -8.49
CA GLY A 139 14.68 8.98 -8.10
C GLY A 139 15.02 8.79 -6.62
N GLY A 140 14.96 9.84 -5.80
CA GLY A 140 15.16 9.64 -4.36
C GLY A 140 13.93 9.10 -3.62
N GLU A 141 12.79 8.91 -4.31
CA GLU A 141 11.59 8.26 -3.79
C GLU A 141 11.16 7.22 -4.84
N VAL A 142 11.17 5.95 -4.45
CA VAL A 142 10.81 4.83 -5.32
C VAL A 142 9.83 3.91 -4.62
N HIS A 143 8.80 3.54 -5.35
CA HIS A 143 7.80 2.58 -4.94
C HIS A 143 7.78 1.44 -5.95
N MET A 144 7.60 0.23 -5.49
CA MET A 144 7.71 -0.99 -6.27
C MET A 144 6.58 -1.92 -5.85
N ASP A 145 5.77 -2.37 -6.79
CA ASP A 145 4.82 -3.45 -6.55
C ASP A 145 5.33 -4.68 -7.28
N VAL A 146 5.55 -5.78 -6.55
CA VAL A 146 5.96 -7.09 -7.07
C VAL A 146 4.81 -8.06 -6.83
N MET A 147 4.39 -8.79 -7.85
CA MET A 147 3.32 -9.78 -7.82
C MET A 147 3.81 -11.10 -8.39
N PHE A 148 3.15 -12.20 -8.03
CA PHE A 148 3.51 -13.54 -8.49
C PHE A 148 2.32 -14.20 -9.17
N ASP A 149 2.47 -14.56 -10.44
CA ASP A 149 1.45 -15.34 -11.13
C ASP A 149 1.32 -16.73 -10.46
N GLY A 150 0.10 -17.18 -10.24
CA GLY A 150 -0.19 -18.37 -9.43
C GLY A 150 -0.37 -18.11 -7.93
N LEU A 151 0.10 -16.99 -7.35
CA LEU A 151 -0.28 -16.58 -6.00
C LEU A 151 -1.54 -15.72 -6.06
N GLU A 152 -2.70 -16.36 -6.16
CA GLU A 152 -3.94 -15.67 -6.51
C GLU A 152 -5.17 -16.16 -5.76
N VAL A 153 -6.10 -15.23 -5.53
CA VAL A 153 -7.46 -15.51 -5.08
C VAL A 153 -8.42 -15.33 -6.26
N ARG A 154 -9.18 -16.39 -6.59
CA ARG A 154 -10.20 -16.36 -7.64
C ARG A 154 -11.60 -16.30 -7.05
N LEU A 155 -12.25 -15.15 -7.20
CA LEU A 155 -13.63 -14.98 -6.78
C LEU A 155 -14.61 -15.60 -7.80
N PRO A 156 -15.70 -16.25 -7.35
CA PRO A 156 -16.71 -16.80 -8.23
C PRO A 156 -17.28 -15.76 -9.19
N GLY A 157 -17.40 -16.10 -10.48
CA GLY A 157 -18.00 -15.24 -11.49
C GLY A 157 -17.11 -14.14 -12.05
N ARG A 158 -15.84 -14.02 -11.61
CA ARG A 158 -14.85 -13.09 -12.17
C ARG A 158 -13.87 -13.80 -13.11
N SER A 159 -13.47 -13.12 -14.19
CA SER A 159 -12.47 -13.61 -15.16
C SER A 159 -11.04 -13.48 -14.65
N ASP A 160 -10.77 -12.36 -13.96
CA ASP A 160 -9.44 -11.97 -13.55
C ASP A 160 -9.26 -12.17 -12.03
N PRO A 161 -8.08 -12.65 -11.60
CA PRO A 161 -7.81 -12.95 -10.20
C PRO A 161 -7.51 -11.71 -9.37
N ILE A 162 -7.51 -11.86 -8.04
CA ILE A 162 -6.77 -10.98 -7.15
C ILE A 162 -5.37 -11.58 -7.01
N THR A 163 -4.35 -10.94 -7.57
CA THR A 163 -2.97 -11.45 -7.54
C THR A 163 -2.21 -10.84 -6.37
N MET A 164 -1.53 -11.68 -5.60
CA MET A 164 -0.81 -11.33 -4.39
C MET A 164 0.67 -11.04 -4.66
N GLY A 165 1.29 -10.36 -3.72
CA GLY A 165 2.73 -10.15 -3.68
C GLY A 165 3.11 -9.14 -2.59
N VAL A 166 4.07 -8.28 -2.90
CA VAL A 166 4.60 -7.28 -1.97
C VAL A 166 4.62 -5.90 -2.62
N THR A 167 4.41 -4.87 -1.82
CA THR A 167 4.77 -3.50 -2.18
C THR A 167 5.93 -3.08 -1.32
N SER A 168 6.97 -2.54 -1.94
CA SER A 168 8.18 -2.08 -1.30
C SER A 168 8.51 -0.68 -1.79
N GLY A 169 9.32 0.05 -1.04
CA GLY A 169 9.87 1.29 -1.53
C GLY A 169 11.07 1.72 -0.71
N TYR A 170 11.76 2.72 -1.23
CA TYR A 170 12.78 3.44 -0.49
C TYR A 170 12.58 4.93 -0.70
N ASP A 171 12.84 5.70 0.37
CA ASP A 171 12.74 7.15 0.35
C ASP A 171 13.96 7.76 1.04
N PHE A 172 14.76 8.48 0.27
CA PHE A 172 15.92 9.25 0.72
C PHE A 172 15.54 10.61 1.34
N PHE A 173 14.30 11.10 1.16
CA PHE A 173 13.86 12.46 1.56
C PHE A 173 13.00 12.53 2.84
N GLY A 174 12.15 11.52 3.09
CA GLY A 174 11.08 11.56 4.09
C GLY A 174 11.35 10.69 5.32
N GLU A 175 10.80 9.48 5.38
CA GLU A 175 10.99 8.57 6.53
C GLU A 175 12.40 7.98 6.60
N HIS A 176 13.23 8.24 5.58
CA HIS A 176 14.60 7.77 5.45
C HIS A 176 14.63 6.25 5.65
N ALA A 177 13.80 5.54 4.90
CA ALA A 177 13.63 4.11 5.14
C ALA A 177 13.36 3.34 3.86
N VAL A 178 13.80 2.09 3.90
CA VAL A 178 13.34 1.02 3.05
C VAL A 178 12.15 0.38 3.76
N TYR A 179 11.06 0.16 3.05
CA TYR A 179 9.90 -0.51 3.59
C TYR A 179 9.39 -1.60 2.66
N VAL A 180 8.58 -2.49 3.23
CA VAL A 180 7.85 -3.52 2.50
C VAL A 180 6.67 -4.00 3.32
N GLU A 181 5.61 -4.38 2.62
CA GLU A 181 4.40 -4.97 3.18
C GLU A 181 3.70 -5.85 2.13
N GLY A 182 2.84 -6.74 2.58
CA GLY A 182 1.98 -7.54 1.72
C GLY A 182 1.04 -6.67 0.88
N PHE A 183 0.86 -7.09 -0.36
CA PHE A 183 0.12 -6.37 -1.39
C PHE A 183 -0.71 -7.34 -2.21
N ALA A 184 -1.83 -6.86 -2.73
CA ALA A 184 -2.55 -7.54 -3.78
C ALA A 184 -3.12 -6.55 -4.79
N GLN A 185 -3.36 -7.03 -6.00
CA GLN A 185 -4.06 -6.26 -7.02
C GLN A 185 -5.25 -7.06 -7.55
N ASP A 186 -6.44 -6.46 -7.48
CA ASP A 186 -7.63 -7.00 -8.13
C ASP A 186 -7.51 -6.83 -9.64
N GLY A 187 -7.31 -7.93 -10.35
CA GLY A 187 -7.17 -7.98 -11.80
C GLY A 187 -8.44 -7.58 -12.55
N TYR A 188 -9.61 -7.57 -11.91
CA TYR A 188 -10.87 -7.12 -12.51
C TYR A 188 -10.92 -5.57 -12.51
N CYS A 189 -10.84 -4.94 -11.34
CA CYS A 189 -10.96 -3.47 -11.20
C CYS A 189 -9.64 -2.69 -11.21
N SER A 190 -8.49 -3.38 -11.24
CA SER A 190 -7.15 -2.79 -11.02
C SER A 190 -6.92 -2.20 -9.63
N ASN A 191 -7.77 -2.52 -8.66
CA ASN A 191 -7.68 -1.95 -7.33
C ASN A 191 -6.46 -2.51 -6.60
N SER A 192 -5.70 -1.64 -5.97
CA SER A 192 -4.58 -2.01 -5.11
C SER A 192 -5.08 -2.23 -3.68
N MET A 193 -4.73 -3.38 -3.11
CA MET A 193 -4.89 -3.71 -1.70
C MET A 193 -3.49 -3.67 -1.08
N ARG A 194 -3.26 -2.69 -0.20
CA ARG A 194 -1.97 -2.44 0.44
C ARG A 194 -2.06 -2.81 1.92
N SER A 195 -0.93 -2.89 2.61
CA SER A 195 -0.86 -3.21 4.04
C SER A 195 -1.62 -4.51 4.41
N LEU A 196 -1.41 -5.57 3.62
CA LEU A 196 -1.99 -6.90 3.91
C LEU A 196 -1.18 -7.70 4.94
N THR A 197 0.05 -7.26 5.23
CA THR A 197 0.88 -7.73 6.35
C THR A 197 1.33 -6.53 7.16
N ASP A 198 2.00 -6.77 8.28
CA ASP A 198 2.69 -5.71 9.00
C ASP A 198 3.74 -5.03 8.10
N LYS A 199 3.76 -3.70 8.16
CA LYS A 199 4.71 -2.87 7.41
C LYS A 199 6.07 -2.90 8.09
N GLU A 200 7.02 -3.61 7.48
CA GLU A 200 8.39 -3.66 7.94
C GLU A 200 9.17 -2.45 7.41
N VAL A 201 9.90 -1.76 8.30
CA VAL A 201 10.61 -0.51 7.99
C VAL A 201 12.05 -0.58 8.50
N ILE A 202 13.01 -0.48 7.59
CA ILE A 202 14.44 -0.38 7.89
C ILE A 202 14.88 1.05 7.59
N LYS A 203 15.23 1.79 8.64
CA LYS A 203 15.72 3.16 8.51
C LYS A 203 17.15 3.17 7.96
N HIS A 204 17.49 4.20 7.19
CA HIS A 204 18.85 4.55 6.75
C HIS A 204 19.71 5.06 7.93
N VAL A 205 19.63 4.41 9.09
CA VAL A 205 20.35 4.74 10.32
C VAL A 205 20.63 3.45 11.10
N GLY A 206 21.89 3.23 11.49
CA GLY A 206 22.29 2.12 12.37
C GLY A 206 22.66 0.83 11.64
N ASP A 207 22.66 -0.29 12.36
CA ASP A 207 23.02 -1.60 11.80
C ASP A 207 21.93 -2.08 10.82
N ILE A 208 22.32 -2.18 9.55
CA ILE A 208 21.48 -2.65 8.45
C ILE A 208 21.16 -4.14 8.67
N ARG A 209 19.87 -4.51 8.61
CA ARG A 209 19.42 -5.91 8.74
C ARG A 209 19.93 -6.78 7.59
N ASN A 210 19.94 -8.10 7.80
CA ASN A 210 20.16 -9.05 6.72
C ASN A 210 18.93 -9.07 5.79
N PHE A 211 19.03 -8.40 4.64
CA PHE A 211 17.93 -8.31 3.66
C PHE A 211 17.50 -9.67 3.10
N ARG A 212 18.37 -10.68 3.02
CA ARG A 212 17.96 -12.02 2.53
C ARG A 212 16.94 -12.65 3.46
N THR A 213 17.28 -12.75 4.75
CA THR A 213 16.38 -13.29 5.79
C THR A 213 15.09 -12.45 5.89
N TRP A 214 15.22 -11.13 5.76
CA TRP A 214 14.06 -10.24 5.75
C TRP A 214 13.08 -10.58 4.61
N TRP A 215 13.57 -10.79 3.38
CA TRP A 215 12.74 -11.19 2.24
C TRP A 215 12.12 -12.58 2.41
N GLU A 216 12.86 -13.55 2.94
CA GLU A 216 12.36 -14.89 3.25
C GLU A 216 11.17 -14.83 4.23
N GLU A 217 11.32 -14.08 5.34
CA GLU A 217 10.26 -13.89 6.35
C GLU A 217 9.01 -13.23 5.75
N LEU A 218 9.18 -12.22 4.90
CA LEU A 218 8.07 -11.50 4.28
C LEU A 218 7.31 -12.34 3.26
N LEU A 219 8.00 -13.08 2.40
CA LEU A 219 7.36 -13.93 1.40
C LEU A 219 6.57 -15.06 2.08
N ALA A 220 7.09 -15.61 3.17
CA ALA A 220 6.34 -16.57 4.00
C ALA A 220 5.06 -15.95 4.59
N GLN A 221 5.11 -14.70 5.08
CA GLN A 221 3.91 -13.99 5.55
C GLN A 221 2.88 -13.78 4.44
N VAL A 222 3.32 -13.40 3.23
CA VAL A 222 2.42 -13.17 2.09
C VAL A 222 1.73 -14.46 1.66
N GLU A 223 2.42 -15.59 1.67
CA GLU A 223 1.82 -16.90 1.39
C GLU A 223 0.71 -17.24 2.39
N LEU A 224 0.93 -17.02 3.69
CA LEU A 224 -0.09 -17.23 4.72
C LEU A 224 -1.34 -16.36 4.49
N VAL A 225 -1.15 -15.09 4.11
CA VAL A 225 -2.27 -14.19 3.81
C VAL A 225 -3.01 -14.61 2.54
N ALA A 226 -2.31 -15.07 1.51
CA ALA A 226 -2.92 -15.50 0.27
C ALA A 226 -3.94 -16.64 0.52
N ASP A 227 -3.61 -17.59 1.40
CA ASP A 227 -4.49 -18.68 1.81
C ASP A 227 -5.77 -18.17 2.51
N ASP A 228 -5.63 -17.17 3.38
CA ASP A 228 -6.72 -16.71 4.26
C ASP A 228 -7.55 -15.57 3.65
N LEU A 229 -7.00 -14.81 2.70
CA LEU A 229 -7.66 -13.66 2.06
C LEU A 229 -8.99 -14.07 1.41
N PHE A 230 -9.05 -15.23 0.76
CA PHE A 230 -10.31 -15.73 0.20
C PHE A 230 -11.38 -15.94 1.28
N GLY A 231 -10.98 -16.44 2.46
CA GLY A 231 -11.86 -16.61 3.61
C GLY A 231 -12.40 -15.27 4.10
N PHE A 232 -11.52 -14.28 4.28
CA PHE A 232 -11.93 -12.93 4.67
C PHE A 232 -12.88 -12.27 3.67
N ILE A 233 -12.61 -12.40 2.36
CA ILE A 233 -13.49 -11.87 1.32
C ILE A 233 -14.87 -12.52 1.40
N ARG A 234 -14.93 -13.85 1.53
CA ARG A 234 -16.21 -14.57 1.62
C ARG A 234 -17.01 -14.15 2.85
N ASP A 235 -16.36 -14.05 4.00
CA ASP A 235 -17.06 -13.69 5.23
C ASP A 235 -17.51 -12.22 5.20
N ALA A 236 -16.72 -11.32 4.61
CA ALA A 236 -17.14 -9.95 4.35
C ALA A 236 -18.31 -9.85 3.34
N GLN A 237 -18.39 -10.78 2.37
CA GLN A 237 -19.53 -10.89 1.46
C GLN A 237 -20.81 -11.37 2.15
N ASP A 238 -20.69 -12.06 3.29
CA ASP A 238 -21.84 -12.52 4.07
C ASP A 238 -22.37 -11.41 5.00
N ILE A 239 -21.66 -10.28 5.17
CA ILE A 239 -22.06 -9.16 6.04
C ILE A 239 -22.64 -8.03 5.20
N ASP A 240 -23.96 -7.94 5.12
CA ASP A 240 -24.70 -6.90 4.40
C ASP A 240 -25.10 -5.72 5.30
N LEU A 241 -24.92 -4.49 4.83
CA LEU A 241 -25.49 -3.28 5.42
C LEU A 241 -26.69 -2.79 4.60
N ASP A 242 -27.86 -2.69 5.24
CA ASP A 242 -29.04 -2.05 4.65
C ASP A 242 -29.05 -0.54 4.93
N PHE A 243 -28.64 0.22 3.93
CA PHE A 243 -28.60 1.69 3.94
C PHE A 243 -30.00 2.33 3.94
N SER A 244 -31.08 1.57 3.79
CA SER A 244 -32.45 2.07 4.00
C SER A 244 -32.85 2.11 5.48
N ASP A 245 -32.22 1.27 6.31
CA ASP A 245 -32.41 1.23 7.75
C ASP A 245 -31.38 2.07 8.52
N LEU A 246 -30.27 2.44 7.87
CA LEU A 246 -29.24 3.32 8.43
C LEU A 246 -29.59 4.81 8.27
N PRO A 247 -29.17 5.67 9.22
CA PRO A 247 -29.50 7.10 9.19
C PRO A 247 -28.59 7.93 8.28
N PHE A 248 -27.79 7.27 7.44
CA PHE A 248 -26.81 7.86 6.53
C PHE A 248 -26.75 7.09 5.22
N THR A 249 -26.32 7.77 4.16
CA THR A 249 -26.08 7.21 2.83
C THR A 249 -24.74 6.48 2.74
N VAL A 250 -24.52 5.73 1.64
CA VAL A 250 -23.23 5.08 1.35
C VAL A 250 -22.08 6.11 1.28
N THR A 251 -22.33 7.30 0.74
CA THR A 251 -21.33 8.38 0.71
C THR A 251 -21.00 8.85 2.13
N GLU A 252 -22.02 9.10 2.94
CA GLU A 252 -21.85 9.54 4.33
C GLU A 252 -21.15 8.47 5.19
N PHE A 253 -21.37 7.17 4.93
CA PHE A 253 -20.63 6.09 5.56
C PHE A 253 -19.11 6.23 5.39
N TYR A 254 -18.63 6.47 4.16
CA TYR A 254 -17.20 6.69 3.94
C TYR A 254 -16.71 8.00 4.56
N SER A 255 -17.52 9.07 4.53
CA SER A 255 -17.18 10.33 5.21
C SER A 255 -17.06 10.14 6.73
N LEU A 256 -17.95 9.36 7.35
CA LEU A 256 -17.92 9.01 8.78
C LEU A 256 -16.69 8.15 9.13
N LEU A 257 -16.23 7.31 8.20
CA LEU A 257 -14.95 6.61 8.32
C LEU A 257 -13.72 7.52 8.17
N GLY A 258 -13.91 8.79 7.82
CA GLY A 258 -12.87 9.80 7.72
C GLY A 258 -12.30 10.00 6.31
N PHE A 259 -12.91 9.40 5.27
CA PHE A 259 -12.53 9.70 3.89
C PHE A 259 -12.92 11.15 3.54
N PRO A 260 -12.04 11.91 2.85
CA PRO A 260 -12.42 13.18 2.25
C PRO A 260 -13.59 13.01 1.28
N ASP A 261 -14.48 14.00 1.20
CA ASP A 261 -15.71 13.96 0.38
C ASP A 261 -15.45 13.46 -1.06
N TYR A 262 -14.40 13.94 -1.71
CA TYR A 262 -14.08 13.55 -3.09
C TYR A 262 -13.70 12.06 -3.24
N LEU A 263 -13.21 11.41 -2.18
CA LEU A 263 -12.98 9.97 -2.15
C LEU A 263 -14.23 9.22 -1.72
N ALA A 264 -14.95 9.73 -0.71
CA ALA A 264 -16.19 9.13 -0.24
C ALA A 264 -17.23 9.00 -1.37
N GLU A 265 -17.41 10.04 -2.17
CA GLU A 265 -18.29 10.02 -3.36
C GLU A 265 -17.86 8.96 -4.39
N ARG A 266 -16.55 8.79 -4.59
CA ARG A 266 -16.00 7.83 -5.55
C ARG A 266 -16.12 6.40 -5.07
N ALA A 267 -15.89 6.18 -3.78
CA ALA A 267 -16.02 4.89 -3.14
C ALA A 267 -17.48 4.44 -3.14
N ALA A 268 -18.40 5.31 -2.73
CA ALA A 268 -19.84 5.04 -2.75
C ALA A 268 -20.35 4.76 -4.16
N SER A 269 -20.00 5.61 -5.14
CA SER A 269 -20.43 5.39 -6.52
C SER A 269 -19.93 4.07 -7.11
N ASP A 270 -18.74 3.60 -6.72
CA ASP A 270 -18.22 2.31 -7.17
C ASP A 270 -18.89 1.14 -6.43
N ALA A 271 -19.06 1.24 -5.11
CA ALA A 271 -19.74 0.24 -4.30
C ALA A 271 -21.19 0.02 -4.76
N GLU A 272 -21.96 1.11 -4.91
CA GLU A 272 -23.36 1.05 -5.39
C GLU A 272 -23.48 0.45 -6.80
N ALA A 273 -22.50 0.71 -7.68
CA ALA A 273 -22.50 0.21 -9.05
C ALA A 273 -22.16 -1.27 -9.16
N ASN A 274 -21.42 -1.81 -8.20
CA ASN A 274 -20.96 -3.20 -8.19
C ASN A 274 -21.77 -4.10 -7.23
N ALA A 275 -22.57 -3.51 -6.33
CA ALA A 275 -23.45 -4.24 -5.43
C ALA A 275 -24.61 -4.94 -6.17
N ALA A 276 -25.10 -6.05 -5.61
CA ALA A 276 -26.31 -6.70 -6.11
C ALA A 276 -27.56 -5.82 -5.93
N SER A 277 -27.56 -5.00 -4.87
CA SER A 277 -28.58 -4.01 -4.52
C SER A 277 -27.87 -2.71 -4.16
N PRO A 278 -28.32 -1.54 -4.64
CA PRO A 278 -27.68 -0.27 -4.30
C PRO A 278 -27.96 0.20 -2.86
N ILE A 279 -28.81 -0.52 -2.12
CA ILE A 279 -29.17 -0.19 -0.73
C ILE A 279 -28.77 -1.29 0.26
N GLU A 280 -28.57 -2.52 -0.19
CA GLU A 280 -28.02 -3.61 0.62
C GLU A 280 -26.65 -3.94 0.04
N ILE A 281 -25.58 -3.51 0.71
CA ILE A 281 -24.21 -3.62 0.21
C ILE A 281 -23.37 -4.39 1.23
N ASP A 282 -22.68 -5.42 0.76
CA ASP A 282 -21.78 -6.23 1.58
C ASP A 282 -20.45 -5.53 1.88
N MET A 283 -19.80 -5.92 2.98
CA MET A 283 -18.54 -5.32 3.43
C MET A 283 -17.40 -5.47 2.41
N TRP A 284 -17.37 -6.57 1.64
CA TRP A 284 -16.38 -6.73 0.57
C TRP A 284 -16.60 -5.69 -0.55
N THR A 285 -17.85 -5.47 -0.95
CA THR A 285 -18.19 -4.45 -1.96
C THR A 285 -17.87 -3.04 -1.45
N LEU A 286 -18.10 -2.76 -0.16
CA LEU A 286 -17.69 -1.49 0.47
C LEU A 286 -16.15 -1.33 0.51
N HIS A 287 -15.41 -2.38 0.86
CA HIS A 287 -13.95 -2.38 0.80
C HIS A 287 -13.43 -2.18 -0.64
N SER A 288 -14.02 -2.86 -1.61
CA SER A 288 -13.68 -2.72 -3.03
C SER A 288 -13.89 -1.28 -3.51
N GLY A 289 -14.99 -0.62 -3.11
CA GLY A 289 -15.23 0.78 -3.41
C GLY A 289 -14.18 1.71 -2.79
N ALA A 290 -13.78 1.48 -1.54
CA ALA A 290 -12.73 2.26 -0.88
C ALA A 290 -11.38 2.12 -1.61
N THR A 291 -10.96 0.89 -1.92
CA THR A 291 -9.71 0.63 -2.63
C THR A 291 -9.72 1.17 -4.06
N TYR A 292 -10.88 1.14 -4.73
CA TYR A 292 -11.08 1.81 -6.03
C TYR A 292 -10.83 3.32 -5.93
N ALA A 293 -11.48 4.00 -4.99
CA ALA A 293 -11.30 5.43 -4.77
C ALA A 293 -9.83 5.80 -4.49
N LEU A 294 -9.16 5.01 -3.63
CA LEU A 294 -7.75 5.23 -3.30
C LEU A 294 -6.82 4.98 -4.48
N THR A 295 -7.05 3.92 -5.24
CA THR A 295 -6.21 3.56 -6.39
C THR A 295 -6.33 4.60 -7.50
N HIS A 296 -7.55 4.99 -7.86
CA HIS A 296 -7.80 5.74 -9.09
C HIS A 296 -7.98 7.24 -8.88
N PHE A 297 -8.41 7.68 -7.69
CA PHE A 297 -8.81 9.08 -7.47
C PHE A 297 -8.02 9.81 -6.40
N PHE A 298 -7.23 9.13 -5.57
CA PHE A 298 -6.40 9.79 -4.55
C PHE A 298 -5.44 10.81 -5.17
N GLN A 299 -5.45 12.06 -4.68
CA GLN A 299 -4.64 13.15 -5.26
C GLN A 299 -3.37 13.44 -4.47
N GLY A 300 -3.16 12.75 -3.34
CA GLY A 300 -1.99 12.90 -2.49
C GLY A 300 -0.76 12.14 -2.99
N LYS A 301 0.29 12.18 -2.17
CA LYS A 301 1.51 11.38 -2.34
C LYS A 301 1.33 10.02 -1.65
N GLU A 302 2.02 9.00 -2.16
CA GLU A 302 2.23 7.76 -1.40
C GLU A 302 2.91 8.10 -0.05
N GLY A 303 2.56 7.37 1.02
CA GLY A 303 3.04 7.61 2.38
C GLY A 303 1.92 7.83 3.40
N ALA A 304 2.24 8.39 4.57
CA ALA A 304 1.40 8.37 5.77
C ALA A 304 -0.09 8.73 5.59
N SER A 305 -0.42 9.71 4.73
CA SER A 305 -1.83 10.04 4.47
C SER A 305 -2.56 8.93 3.70
N LEU A 306 -1.91 8.34 2.70
CA LEU A 306 -2.47 7.20 1.97
C LEU A 306 -2.56 5.99 2.90
N ASP A 307 -1.49 5.71 3.67
CA ASP A 307 -1.43 4.61 4.63
C ASP A 307 -2.59 4.67 5.64
N GLY A 308 -2.96 5.87 6.10
CA GLY A 308 -4.11 6.08 6.97
C GLY A 308 -5.43 5.63 6.33
N TYR A 309 -5.69 6.04 5.09
CA TYR A 309 -6.91 5.63 4.37
C TYR A 309 -6.90 4.16 3.94
N VAL A 310 -5.73 3.61 3.62
CA VAL A 310 -5.56 2.18 3.33
C VAL A 310 -5.92 1.36 4.56
N ARG A 311 -5.46 1.74 5.76
CA ARG A 311 -5.86 1.08 7.01
C ARG A 311 -7.36 1.15 7.23
N THR A 312 -7.97 2.33 7.05
CA THR A 312 -9.43 2.47 7.15
C THR A 312 -10.17 1.60 6.13
N ALA A 313 -9.67 1.50 4.89
CA ALA A 313 -10.27 0.61 3.90
C ALA A 313 -10.13 -0.86 4.33
N ASN A 314 -8.93 -1.27 4.75
CA ASN A 314 -8.65 -2.62 5.22
C ASN A 314 -9.52 -2.99 6.44
N ASP A 315 -9.79 -2.06 7.36
CA ASP A 315 -10.70 -2.30 8.49
C ASP A 315 -12.10 -2.73 7.99
N ILE A 316 -12.58 -2.24 6.84
CA ILE A 316 -13.90 -2.66 6.29
C ILE A 316 -13.87 -4.17 5.95
N LEU A 317 -12.74 -4.68 5.45
CA LEU A 317 -12.57 -6.09 5.11
C LEU A 317 -12.14 -6.95 6.30
N PHE A 318 -11.25 -6.43 7.14
CA PHE A 318 -10.52 -7.14 8.18
C PHE A 318 -11.03 -6.88 9.60
N ASN A 319 -11.93 -5.92 9.80
CA ASN A 319 -12.56 -5.62 11.09
C ASN A 319 -13.95 -4.97 10.89
N PRO A 320 -14.95 -5.72 10.39
CA PRO A 320 -16.28 -5.19 10.11
C PRO A 320 -16.98 -4.57 11.33
N GLU A 321 -16.85 -5.17 12.51
CA GLU A 321 -17.43 -4.65 13.77
C GLU A 321 -16.80 -3.30 14.14
N GLY A 322 -15.46 -3.24 14.22
CA GLY A 322 -14.75 -2.00 14.52
C GLY A 322 -15.00 -0.90 13.49
N THR A 323 -15.32 -1.28 12.25
CA THR A 323 -15.78 -0.36 11.20
C THR A 323 -17.14 0.24 11.55
N ILE A 324 -18.12 -0.58 11.94
CA ILE A 324 -19.47 -0.11 12.34
C ILE A 324 -19.39 0.76 13.60
N GLU A 325 -18.65 0.33 14.63
CA GLU A 325 -18.45 1.10 15.87
C GLU A 325 -17.79 2.46 15.61
N ARG A 326 -16.86 2.53 14.66
CA ARG A 326 -16.22 3.78 14.25
C ARG A 326 -17.24 4.72 13.61
N VAL A 327 -18.10 4.20 12.73
CA VAL A 327 -19.15 4.99 12.07
C VAL A 327 -20.18 5.48 13.09
N GLU A 328 -20.62 4.62 14.01
CA GLU A 328 -21.55 4.98 15.08
C GLU A 328 -21.03 6.15 15.91
N ARG A 329 -19.79 6.05 16.39
CA ARG A 329 -19.14 7.10 17.17
C ARG A 329 -18.95 8.40 16.39
N ALA A 330 -18.53 8.31 15.12
CA ALA A 330 -18.41 9.50 14.28
C ALA A 330 -19.77 10.18 14.06
N TYR A 331 -20.84 9.39 13.94
CA TYR A 331 -22.20 9.90 13.81
C TYR A 331 -22.70 10.54 15.10
N GLU A 332 -22.43 9.95 16.26
CA GLU A 332 -22.71 10.53 17.58
C GLU A 332 -22.00 11.89 17.75
N GLU A 333 -20.70 11.96 17.42
CA GLU A 333 -19.91 13.20 17.48
C GLU A 333 -20.48 14.31 16.55
N GLN A 334 -20.98 13.94 15.36
CA GLN A 334 -21.66 14.89 14.47
C GLN A 334 -22.96 15.43 15.10
N LEU A 335 -23.78 14.56 15.71
CA LEU A 335 -25.00 14.98 16.38
C LEU A 335 -24.74 15.93 17.56
N GLU A 336 -23.65 15.71 18.32
CA GLU A 336 -23.25 16.61 19.40
C GLU A 336 -22.77 17.97 18.89
N THR A 337 -22.06 17.98 17.77
CA THR A 337 -21.53 19.21 17.16
C THR A 337 -22.63 20.07 16.53
N ASP A 338 -23.63 19.43 15.92
CA ASP A 338 -24.79 20.10 15.32
C ASP A 338 -25.88 20.45 16.36
N GLY A 339 -25.75 19.93 17.58
CA GLY A 339 -26.73 20.01 18.67
C GLY A 339 -26.75 21.31 19.47
N ASP A 340 -27.06 22.45 18.85
CA ASP A 340 -27.54 23.67 19.55
C ASP A 340 -29.06 23.90 19.35
N ASP A 341 -29.77 22.95 18.71
CA ASP A 341 -31.15 23.13 18.23
C ASP A 341 -32.17 22.12 18.83
N GLY A 342 -32.48 22.29 20.13
CA GLY A 342 -33.77 21.87 20.74
C GLY A 342 -34.05 20.35 20.96
N SER A 343 -35.11 20.07 21.74
CA SER A 343 -35.46 18.71 22.23
C SER A 343 -36.00 17.74 21.17
N GLN A 344 -36.30 18.19 19.95
CA GLN A 344 -36.75 17.31 18.86
C GLN A 344 -35.59 16.75 18.03
N ALA A 345 -34.47 17.46 17.91
CA ALA A 345 -33.26 16.95 17.24
C ALA A 345 -32.63 15.80 18.04
N SER A 346 -32.60 15.92 19.37
CA SER A 346 -32.11 14.87 20.28
C SER A 346 -32.88 13.53 20.15
N LEU A 347 -34.21 13.55 20.03
CA LEU A 347 -35.01 12.32 19.85
C LEU A 347 -34.84 11.67 18.47
N ALA A 348 -34.51 12.45 17.44
CA ALA A 348 -34.22 11.91 16.11
C ALA A 348 -32.83 11.25 16.08
N GLY A 349 -31.84 11.88 16.72
CA GLY A 349 -30.50 11.32 16.91
C GLY A 349 -30.51 10.00 17.69
N GLU A 350 -31.24 9.94 18.81
CA GLU A 350 -31.39 8.69 19.60
C GLU A 350 -31.98 7.53 18.78
N ARG A 351 -32.93 7.82 17.88
CA ARG A 351 -33.51 6.78 17.01
C ARG A 351 -32.56 6.33 15.91
N ALA A 352 -31.75 7.24 15.40
CA ALA A 352 -30.74 6.97 14.39
C ALA A 352 -29.64 6.06 14.96
N LEU A 353 -29.11 6.38 16.15
CA LEU A 353 -28.14 5.54 16.86
C LEU A 353 -28.71 4.14 17.17
N ALA A 354 -29.94 4.07 17.69
CA ALA A 354 -30.61 2.78 17.93
C ALA A 354 -30.86 1.95 16.65
N SER A 355 -30.76 2.56 15.45
CA SER A 355 -30.80 1.82 14.19
C SER A 355 -29.43 1.21 13.87
N ILE A 356 -28.35 1.95 14.11
CA ILE A 356 -26.97 1.48 13.95
C ILE A 356 -26.69 0.33 14.93
N GLU A 357 -27.03 0.50 16.22
CA GLU A 357 -26.88 -0.54 17.25
C GLU A 357 -27.60 -1.84 16.86
N ARG A 358 -28.81 -1.74 16.30
CA ARG A 358 -29.58 -2.92 15.86
C ARG A 358 -28.90 -3.65 14.71
N VAL A 359 -28.35 -2.90 13.74
CA VAL A 359 -27.59 -3.50 12.64
C VAL A 359 -26.35 -4.20 13.20
N ASN A 360 -25.68 -3.63 14.20
CA ASN A 360 -24.55 -4.31 14.85
C ASN A 360 -24.98 -5.62 15.55
N ASP A 361 -26.05 -5.58 16.35
CA ASP A 361 -26.60 -6.75 17.04
C ASP A 361 -27.00 -7.89 16.06
N ASP A 362 -27.60 -7.53 14.92
CA ASP A 362 -28.04 -8.49 13.90
C ASP A 362 -26.86 -9.14 13.15
N LEU A 363 -25.68 -8.51 13.18
CA LEU A 363 -24.46 -8.98 12.52
C LEU A 363 -23.53 -9.76 13.45
N GLN A 364 -23.77 -9.78 14.77
CA GLN A 364 -22.86 -10.34 15.77
C GLN A 364 -22.43 -11.79 15.48
N GLU A 365 -23.36 -12.68 15.08
CA GLU A 365 -23.00 -14.09 14.80
C GLU A 365 -22.01 -14.24 13.63
N LYS A 366 -22.08 -13.34 12.65
CA LYS A 366 -21.17 -13.32 11.50
C LYS A 366 -19.83 -12.67 11.85
N ILE A 367 -19.87 -11.67 12.72
CA ILE A 367 -18.70 -11.00 13.29
C ILE A 367 -17.89 -11.98 14.16
N ASP A 368 -18.52 -12.78 15.02
CA ASP A 368 -17.81 -13.75 15.87
C ASP A 368 -16.98 -14.75 15.02
N GLN A 369 -17.52 -15.23 13.90
CA GLN A 369 -16.79 -16.11 12.96
C GLN A 369 -15.62 -15.40 12.28
N PHE A 370 -15.77 -14.10 12.08
CA PHE A 370 -14.74 -13.24 11.50
C PHE A 370 -13.55 -13.09 12.46
N GLU A 371 -13.83 -12.73 13.73
CA GLU A 371 -12.81 -12.57 14.77
C GLU A 371 -12.02 -13.86 15.01
N GLU A 372 -12.68 -15.02 15.00
CA GLU A 372 -12.02 -16.32 15.12
C GLU A 372 -10.98 -16.55 14.01
N ARG A 373 -11.24 -16.08 12.78
CA ARG A 373 -10.25 -16.19 11.68
C ARG A 373 -9.11 -15.19 11.84
N GLU A 374 -9.41 -13.97 12.24
CA GLU A 374 -8.37 -12.95 12.46
C GLU A 374 -7.37 -13.42 13.51
N ASP A 375 -7.86 -13.94 14.64
CA ASP A 375 -7.02 -14.46 15.71
C ASP A 375 -6.20 -15.68 15.27
N ALA A 376 -6.78 -16.58 14.47
CA ALA A 376 -6.05 -17.73 13.91
C ALA A 376 -4.93 -17.30 12.95
N LEU A 377 -5.17 -16.31 12.09
CA LEU A 377 -4.13 -15.76 11.21
C LEU A 377 -3.03 -15.07 12.04
N ARG A 378 -3.41 -14.31 13.07
CA ARG A 378 -2.45 -13.64 13.96
C ARG A 378 -1.56 -14.64 14.71
N GLU A 379 -2.12 -15.76 15.17
CA GLU A 379 -1.35 -16.85 15.79
C GLU A 379 -0.35 -17.47 14.80
N ARG A 380 -0.78 -17.75 13.55
CA ARG A 380 0.11 -18.26 12.48
C ARG A 380 1.25 -17.30 12.16
N PHE A 381 1.02 -15.99 12.16
CA PHE A 381 2.09 -15.01 11.98
C PHE A 381 3.13 -15.06 13.11
N GLN A 382 2.69 -15.19 14.36
CA GLN A 382 3.61 -15.29 15.50
C GLN A 382 4.44 -16.59 15.45
N ASP A 383 3.84 -17.69 15.02
CA ASP A 383 4.52 -18.97 14.83
C ASP A 383 5.53 -18.92 13.68
N ALA A 384 5.21 -18.25 12.56
CA ALA A 384 6.10 -18.11 11.42
C ALA A 384 7.32 -17.21 11.70
N MET A 385 7.21 -16.29 12.67
CA MET A 385 8.30 -15.40 13.09
C MET A 385 9.14 -15.92 14.28
N SER A 386 8.80 -17.09 14.83
CA SER A 386 9.49 -17.72 15.97
C SER A 386 10.54 -18.73 15.54
#